data_AF-A0A7C4FDP3-F1
#
_entry.id   AF-A0A7C4FDP3-F1
#
_cell.length_a   1.000
_cell.length_b   1.000
_cell.length_c   1.000
_cell.angle_alpha   90.00
_cell.angle_beta   90.00
_cell.angle_gamma   90.00
#
_symmetry.space_group_name_H-M   'P 1'
#
loop_
_entity.id
_entity.type
_entity.pdbx_description
1 polymer ?
#
loop_
_entity_poly.entity_id
_entity_poly.type
_entity_poly.pdbx_seq_one_letter_code
_entity_poly.pdbx_strand_id
1 'polypeptide(L)'
;DEFMTEVVHLLRSLEGVEAWLLCCDCEVHAAYRLDGGFDPSLVRLRGGGGTSHRPVFEWIRRKRPGTQLAICLTDGKSEFPERLPVPHVIWVVSKEGEPERIPWGVKIRMG
;
A
#
# COMPACT_ATOMS: atom_id res chain seq x y z
N ASP A 1 -2.00 -14.19 -9.36
CA ASP A 1 -2.04 -12.98 -10.17
C ASP A 1 -0.61 -12.61 -10.51
N GLU A 2 -0.30 -12.37 -11.78
CA GLU A 2 1.07 -12.19 -12.29
C GLU A 2 1.78 -11.01 -11.60
N PHE A 3 1.04 -9.91 -11.38
CA PHE A 3 1.50 -8.72 -10.67
C PHE A 3 2.03 -9.00 -9.24
N MET A 4 1.31 -9.79 -8.44
CA MET A 4 1.72 -10.07 -7.06
C MET A 4 2.99 -10.91 -6.99
N THR A 5 3.16 -11.82 -7.97
CA THR A 5 4.38 -12.61 -8.10
C THR A 5 5.57 -11.70 -8.41
N GLU A 6 5.44 -10.76 -9.35
CA GLU A 6 6.50 -9.79 -9.68
C GLU A 6 6.88 -8.91 -8.48
N VAL A 7 5.90 -8.36 -7.76
CA VAL A 7 6.13 -7.55 -6.56
C VAL A 7 6.93 -8.33 -5.51
N VAL A 8 6.57 -9.60 -5.28
CA VAL A 8 7.28 -10.45 -4.32
C VAL A 8 8.70 -10.75 -4.78
N HIS A 9 8.91 -11.01 -6.07
CA HIS A 9 10.26 -11.23 -6.60
C HIS A 9 11.15 -10.00 -6.47
N LEU A 10 10.62 -8.81 -6.78
CA LEU A 10 11.34 -7.54 -6.59
C LEU A 10 11.73 -7.37 -5.12
N LEU A 11 10.79 -7.54 -4.19
CA LEU A 11 11.07 -7.37 -2.76
C LEU A 11 12.07 -8.40 -2.23
N ARG A 12 12.03 -9.65 -2.73
CA ARG A 12 13.03 -10.68 -2.40
C ARG A 12 14.42 -10.38 -2.93
N SER A 13 14.55 -9.56 -3.97
CA SER A 13 15.86 -9.12 -4.49
C SER A 13 16.50 -8.00 -3.65
N LEU A 14 15.76 -7.39 -2.73
CA LEU A 14 16.26 -6.35 -1.85
C LEU A 14 16.78 -6.97 -0.55
N GLU A 15 18.09 -6.81 -0.29
CA GLU A 15 18.67 -7.24 0.99
C GLU A 15 18.35 -6.24 2.11
N GLY A 16 18.09 -6.76 3.32
CA GLY A 16 17.86 -5.95 4.51
C GLY A 16 16.51 -5.21 4.56
N VAL A 17 15.57 -5.51 3.65
CA VAL A 17 14.24 -4.90 3.60
C VAL A 17 13.20 -5.84 4.23
N GLU A 18 12.44 -5.33 5.21
CA GLU A 18 11.21 -5.97 5.67
C GLU A 18 10.01 -5.32 4.98
N ALA A 19 9.23 -6.12 4.27
CA ALA A 19 8.07 -5.64 3.53
C ALA A 19 6.76 -6.29 4.02
N TRP A 20 5.69 -5.49 3.97
CA TRP A 20 4.33 -5.88 4.34
C TRP A 20 3.38 -5.50 3.21
N LEU A 21 2.49 -6.43 2.84
CA LEU A 21 1.35 -6.16 1.97
C LEU A 21 0.12 -5.95 2.84
N LEU A 22 -0.48 -4.78 2.77
CA LEU A 22 -1.77 -4.49 3.40
C LEU A 22 -2.86 -4.48 2.33
N CYS A 23 -3.98 -5.13 2.63
CA CYS A 23 -5.19 -5.04 1.82
C CYS A 23 -6.26 -4.28 2.62
N CYS A 24 -6.82 -3.24 2.01
CA CYS A 24 -7.72 -2.32 2.68
C CYS A 24 -8.80 -1.74 1.76
N ASP A 25 -9.92 -1.37 2.36
CA ASP A 25 -10.97 -0.53 1.79
C ASP A 25 -11.26 0.66 2.75
N CYS A 26 -12.33 0.59 3.55
CA CYS A 26 -12.56 1.43 4.72
C CYS A 26 -11.81 0.95 5.97
N GLU A 27 -11.31 -0.29 5.98
CA GLU A 27 -10.50 -0.87 7.06
C GLU A 27 -9.36 -1.75 6.51
N VAL A 28 -8.33 -2.02 7.32
CA VAL A 28 -7.30 -3.00 6.96
C VAL A 28 -7.86 -4.40 7.26
N HIS A 29 -8.20 -5.16 6.22
CA HIS A 29 -8.77 -6.50 6.37
C HIS A 29 -7.73 -7.62 6.30
N ALA A 30 -6.53 -7.34 5.77
CA ALA A 30 -5.42 -8.29 5.76
C ALA A 30 -4.06 -7.58 5.78
N ALA A 31 -3.09 -8.22 6.43
CA ALA A 31 -1.70 -7.78 6.44
C ALA A 31 -0.79 -9.01 6.35
N TYR A 32 0.01 -9.09 5.29
CA TYR A 32 0.91 -10.21 5.02
C TYR A 32 2.35 -9.72 5.10
N ARG A 33 3.19 -10.47 5.83
CA ARG A 33 4.63 -10.30 5.72
C ARG A 33 5.11 -10.91 4.41
N LEU A 34 5.95 -10.19 3.69
CA LEU A 34 6.50 -10.64 2.40
C LEU A 34 7.88 -11.22 2.64
N ASP A 35 7.94 -12.52 2.93
CA ASP A 35 9.17 -13.27 3.18
C ASP A 35 9.28 -14.53 2.29
N GLY A 36 10.25 -15.40 2.57
CA GLY A 36 10.48 -16.63 1.81
C GLY A 36 9.29 -17.61 1.83
N GLY A 37 8.41 -17.52 2.82
CA GLY A 37 7.21 -18.37 2.94
C GLY A 37 5.94 -17.74 2.38
N PHE A 38 5.98 -16.49 1.90
CA PHE A 38 4.80 -15.84 1.34
C PHE A 38 4.34 -16.51 0.03
N ASP A 39 3.07 -16.91 0.00
CA ASP A 39 2.38 -17.42 -1.19
C ASP A 39 1.45 -16.34 -1.77
N PRO A 40 1.76 -15.76 -2.95
CA PRO A 40 0.93 -14.75 -3.61
C PRO A 40 -0.50 -15.23 -3.93
N SER A 41 -0.73 -16.54 -4.07
CA SER A 41 -2.04 -17.10 -4.41
C SER A 41 -3.07 -16.96 -3.29
N LEU A 42 -2.60 -16.73 -2.06
CA LEU A 42 -3.43 -16.51 -0.87
C LEU A 42 -3.96 -15.08 -0.78
N VAL A 43 -3.40 -14.15 -1.55
CA VAL A 43 -3.87 -12.76 -1.56
C VAL A 43 -5.28 -12.71 -2.14
N ARG A 44 -6.20 -12.15 -1.36
CA ARG A 44 -7.56 -11.84 -1.80
C ARG A 44 -7.72 -10.33 -1.76
N LEU A 45 -7.58 -9.70 -2.93
CA LEU A 45 -7.92 -8.30 -3.11
C LEU A 45 -9.46 -8.21 -3.10
N ARG A 46 -10.01 -7.50 -2.12
CA ARG A 46 -11.42 -7.13 -2.10
C ARG A 46 -11.52 -5.66 -2.47
N GLY A 47 -12.41 -5.35 -3.40
CA GLY A 47 -12.79 -3.98 -3.74
C GLY A 47 -14.29 -3.80 -3.60
N GLY A 48 -14.78 -2.55 -3.69
CA GLY A 48 -16.22 -2.26 -3.82
C GLY A 48 -16.83 -1.37 -2.71
N GLY A 49 -16.09 -1.08 -1.64
CA GLY A 49 -16.41 -0.01 -0.69
C GLY A 49 -15.67 1.28 -1.06
N GLY A 50 -16.12 2.44 -0.58
CA GLY A 50 -15.29 3.64 -0.59
C GLY A 50 -13.93 3.36 0.07
N THR A 51 -12.88 4.08 -0.31
CA THR A 51 -11.52 3.84 0.22
C THR A 51 -11.19 4.84 1.31
N SER A 52 -10.63 4.38 2.43
CA SER A 52 -9.99 5.22 3.44
C SER A 52 -8.58 4.72 3.68
N HIS A 53 -7.59 5.58 3.50
CA HIS A 53 -6.20 5.28 3.84
C HIS A 53 -5.89 5.59 5.31
N ARG A 54 -6.80 6.26 6.05
CA ARG A 54 -6.60 6.51 7.50
C ARG A 54 -6.30 5.23 8.31
N PRO A 55 -7.05 4.12 8.15
CA PRO A 55 -6.78 2.87 8.86
C PRO A 55 -5.43 2.24 8.49
N VAL A 56 -4.98 2.37 7.24
CA VAL A 56 -3.68 1.87 6.77
C VAL A 56 -2.55 2.54 7.55
N PHE A 57 -2.57 3.86 7.58
CA PHE A 57 -1.55 4.65 8.26
C PHE A 57 -1.60 4.50 9.77
N GLU A 58 -2.79 4.31 10.35
CA GLU A 58 -2.94 3.97 11.76
C GLU A 58 -2.37 2.57 12.09
N TRP A 59 -2.58 1.59 11.21
CA TRP A 59 -1.99 0.26 11.35
C TRP A 59 -0.46 0.35 11.31
N ILE A 60 0.12 1.09 10.37
CA ILE A 60 1.57 1.29 10.27
C ILE A 60 2.09 1.90 11.58
N ARG A 61 1.48 3.00 12.03
CA ARG A 61 1.87 3.68 13.28
C ARG A 61 1.87 2.75 14.48
N ARG A 62 0.86 1.87 14.60
CA ARG A 62 0.68 0.98 15.76
C ARG A 62 1.52 -0.30 15.69
N LYS A 63 1.69 -0.88 14.51
CA LYS A 63 2.26 -2.22 14.33
C LYS A 63 3.67 -2.18 13.74
N ARG A 64 4.01 -1.14 12.98
CA ARG A 64 5.30 -0.96 12.29
C ARG A 64 5.80 0.49 12.41
N PRO A 65 6.06 1.01 13.62
CA PRO A 65 6.44 2.41 13.85
C PRO A 65 7.81 2.82 13.25
N GLY A 66 8.55 1.92 12.60
CA GLY A 66 9.82 2.21 11.92
C GLY A 66 9.75 2.19 10.39
N THR A 67 8.56 2.01 9.80
CA THR A 67 8.40 1.99 8.34
C THR A 67 8.95 3.27 7.72
N GLN A 68 9.83 3.12 6.72
CA GLN A 68 10.46 4.24 6.01
C GLN A 68 9.70 4.66 4.75
N LEU A 69 9.04 3.70 4.10
CA LEU A 69 8.32 3.88 2.83
C LEU A 69 6.98 3.16 2.86
N ALA A 70 5.93 3.85 2.44
CA ALA A 70 4.65 3.24 2.06
C ALA A 70 4.37 3.45 0.57
N ILE A 71 3.92 2.39 -0.11
CA ILE A 71 3.47 2.43 -1.50
C ILE A 71 1.98 2.10 -1.50
N CYS A 72 1.17 3.04 -1.98
CA CYS A 72 -0.28 2.95 -1.98
C CYS A 72 -0.81 2.94 -3.41
N LEU A 73 -1.56 1.89 -3.77
CA LEU A 73 -2.23 1.78 -5.06
C LEU A 73 -3.67 2.30 -4.91
N THR A 74 -4.06 3.28 -5.72
CA THR A 74 -5.37 3.95 -5.57
C THR A 74 -5.81 4.64 -6.86
N ASP A 75 -7.09 4.97 -6.99
CA ASP A 75 -7.60 5.90 -8.00
C ASP A 75 -7.61 7.36 -7.51
N GLY A 76 -7.14 7.62 -6.28
CA GLY A 76 -7.13 8.94 -5.65
C GLY A 76 -8.43 9.29 -4.90
N LYS A 77 -9.47 8.45 -4.97
CA LYS A 77 -10.75 8.66 -4.27
C LYS A 77 -10.71 8.05 -2.87
N SER A 78 -9.95 8.68 -1.99
CA SER A 78 -9.79 8.21 -0.62
C SER A 78 -9.95 9.32 0.42
N GLU A 79 -10.27 8.93 1.65
CA GLU A 79 -9.91 9.74 2.81
C GLU A 79 -8.42 9.55 3.13
N PHE A 80 -7.73 10.65 3.42
CA PHE A 80 -6.31 10.66 3.74
C PHE A 80 -6.09 11.05 5.21
N PRO A 81 -5.06 10.52 5.89
CA PRO A 81 -4.74 11.01 7.23
C PRO A 81 -4.22 12.45 7.16
N GLU A 82 -4.50 13.21 8.21
CA GLU A 82 -4.08 14.61 8.34
C GLU A 82 -2.57 14.77 8.46
N ARG A 83 -1.88 13.73 8.94
CA ARG A 83 -0.43 13.69 9.09
C ARG A 83 0.12 12.34 8.65
N LEU A 84 1.32 12.40 8.09
CA LEU A 84 2.09 11.25 7.66
C LEU A 84 2.76 10.56 8.85
N PRO A 85 2.49 9.26 9.12
CA PRO A 85 3.27 8.50 10.09
C PRO A 85 4.53 7.87 9.47
N VAL A 86 4.77 8.09 8.17
CA VAL A 86 5.85 7.49 7.38
C VAL A 86 6.61 8.60 6.67
N PRO A 87 7.97 8.61 6.67
CA PRO A 87 8.76 9.66 6.02
C PRO A 87 8.53 9.77 4.51
N HIS A 88 8.35 8.63 3.83
CA HIS A 88 8.15 8.57 2.38
C HIS A 88 6.85 7.84 2.06
N VAL A 89 6.03 8.47 1.20
CA VAL A 89 4.84 7.83 0.64
C VAL A 89 4.82 8.03 -0.87
N ILE A 90 4.63 6.93 -1.59
CA ILE A 90 4.42 6.89 -3.03
C ILE A 90 2.97 6.45 -3.28
N TRP A 91 2.27 7.24 -4.06
CA TRP A 91 0.93 6.95 -4.55
C TRP A 91 1.02 6.52 -6.00
N VAL A 92 0.74 5.24 -6.25
CA VAL A 92 0.59 4.69 -7.59
C VAL A 92 -0.87 4.85 -7.98
N VAL A 93 -1.12 5.85 -8.81
CA VAL A 93 -2.46 6.27 -9.21
C VAL A 93 -2.84 5.57 -10.50
N SER A 94 -4.01 4.95 -10.54
CA SER A 94 -4.55 4.33 -11.75
C SER A 94 -4.63 5.32 -12.90
N LYS A 95 -4.69 4.81 -14.14
CA LYS A 95 -4.66 5.65 -15.35
C LYS A 95 -5.78 6.69 -15.38
N GLU A 96 -7.00 6.29 -15.03
CA GLU A 96 -8.16 7.19 -14.93
C GLU A 96 -8.31 7.88 -13.56
N GLY A 97 -7.35 7.72 -12.64
CA GLY A 97 -7.43 8.28 -11.29
C GLY A 97 -7.17 9.79 -11.20
N GLU A 98 -7.43 10.33 -10.00
CA GLU A 98 -7.45 11.76 -9.63
C GLU A 98 -6.29 12.09 -8.66
N PRO A 99 -5.03 12.18 -9.12
CA PRO A 99 -3.85 12.45 -8.26
C PRO A 99 -3.89 13.82 -7.57
N GLU A 100 -4.62 14.79 -8.10
CA GLU A 100 -4.83 16.12 -7.54
C GLU A 100 -5.56 16.08 -6.19
N ARG A 101 -6.35 15.03 -5.92
CA ARG A 101 -7.05 14.85 -4.65
C ARG A 101 -6.15 14.35 -3.54
N ILE A 102 -4.97 13.84 -3.88
CA ILE A 102 -4.01 13.30 -2.93
C ILE A 102 -3.18 14.46 -2.36
N PRO A 103 -3.26 14.72 -1.03
CA PRO A 103 -2.75 15.95 -0.44
C PRO A 103 -1.22 16.02 -0.31
N TRP A 104 -0.51 14.89 -0.32
CA TRP A 104 0.93 14.84 -0.05
C TRP A 104 1.57 13.55 -0.59
N GLY A 105 2.90 13.49 -0.54
CA GLY A 105 3.69 12.35 -1.04
C GLY A 105 3.98 12.46 -2.54
N VAL A 106 4.76 11.51 -3.03
CA VAL A 106 5.10 11.39 -4.47
C VAL A 106 3.93 10.71 -5.17
N LYS A 107 3.53 11.24 -6.32
CA LYS A 107 2.40 10.74 -7.10
C LYS A 107 2.89 10.27 -8.46
N ILE A 108 2.65 9.00 -8.76
CA ILE A 108 3.06 8.35 -10.01
C ILE A 108 1.79 7.81 -10.67
N ARG A 109 1.55 8.16 -11.92
CA ARG A 109 0.42 7.62 -12.68
C ARG A 109 0.87 6.35 -13.41
N MET A 110 0.05 5.30 -13.36
CA MET A 110 0.24 4.11 -14.21
C MET A 110 0.01 4.50 -15.68
N GLY A 111 0.93 4.10 -16.56
CA GLY A 111 0.87 4.34 -18.01
C GLY A 111 -0.24 3.57 -18.71
#